data_AF-A0A4Q6BI61-F1
#
_entry.id   AF-A0A4Q6BI61-F1
#
_cell.length_a   1.000
_cell.length_b   1.000
_cell.length_c   1.000
_cell.angle_alpha   90.00
_cell.angle_beta   90.00
_cell.angle_gamma   90.00
#
_symmetry.space_group_name_H-M   'P 1'
#
loop_
_entity.id
_entity.type
_entity.pdbx_description
1 polymer ?
#
loop_
_entity_poly.entity_id
_entity_poly.type
_entity_poly.pdbx_seq_one_letter_code
_entity_poly.pdbx_strand_id
1 'polypeptide(L)'
;LVLAVLARDLPKQEQKKALTYGLAGAFVFRFIALALVTYLVKWQWVKFVGGGYLIYLSANHLLFNKKGDEEEGRVSKQKRGFWATVALIELTDVAFALDSILAAVALTQKLWVIYLGGIMGIILMRVAAGFFIKMLDKFPRLEQTAYMLVFIIGTKVILEASKLGLDFHSVSSPAFWVFWALMLVCIIYGVLPKGEKKLTAK
;
A
#
# COMPACT_ATOMS: atom_id res chain seq x y z
N LEU A 1 -4.14 11.54 -4.54
CA LEU A 1 -3.89 11.20 -5.95
C LEU A 1 -5.11 11.53 -6.82
N VAL A 2 -6.29 11.02 -6.46
CA VAL A 2 -7.58 11.33 -7.12
C VAL A 2 -7.85 12.83 -7.29
N LEU A 3 -7.72 13.63 -6.23
CA LEU A 3 -7.89 15.08 -6.31
C LEU A 3 -6.90 15.75 -7.28
N ALA A 4 -5.64 15.30 -7.32
CA ALA A 4 -4.63 15.87 -8.21
C ALA A 4 -4.94 15.56 -9.68
N VAL A 5 -5.56 14.40 -9.97
CA VAL A 5 -6.04 14.05 -11.31
C VAL A 5 -7.23 14.93 -11.70
N LEU A 6 -8.21 15.10 -10.82
CA LEU A 6 -9.38 15.97 -11.07
C LEU A 6 -9.00 17.45 -11.18
N ALA A 7 -7.98 17.89 -10.44
CA ALA A 7 -7.49 19.25 -10.50
C ALA A 7 -6.78 19.59 -11.82
N ARG A 8 -6.39 18.61 -12.65
CA ARG A 8 -5.71 18.86 -13.94
C ARG A 8 -6.63 19.51 -14.97
N ASP A 9 -7.94 19.31 -14.84
CA ASP A 9 -8.94 19.85 -15.76
C ASP A 9 -9.33 21.30 -15.41
N LEU A 10 -8.85 21.85 -14.29
CA LEU A 10 -9.10 23.23 -13.89
C LEU A 10 -8.13 24.22 -14.56
N PRO A 11 -8.52 25.49 -14.77
CA PRO A 11 -7.64 26.56 -15.23
C PRO A 11 -6.38 26.68 -14.36
N LYS A 12 -5.21 26.93 -14.95
CA LYS A 12 -3.88 26.93 -14.27
C LYS A 12 -3.81 27.78 -12.99
N GLN A 13 -4.65 28.80 -12.85
CA GLN A 13 -4.74 29.66 -11.66
C GLN A 13 -5.47 29.00 -10.48
N GLU A 14 -6.43 28.10 -10.74
CA GLU A 14 -7.20 27.40 -9.69
C GLU A 14 -6.57 26.07 -9.26
N GLN A 15 -5.75 25.46 -10.12
CA GLN A 15 -5.06 24.19 -9.82
C GLN A 15 -4.26 24.26 -8.51
N LYS A 16 -3.57 25.38 -8.26
CA LYS A 16 -2.77 25.57 -7.04
C LYS A 16 -3.65 25.60 -5.78
N LYS A 17 -4.79 26.29 -5.83
CA LYS A 17 -5.73 26.35 -4.70
C LYS A 17 -6.35 24.97 -4.46
N ALA A 18 -6.83 24.31 -5.51
CA ALA A 18 -7.38 22.96 -5.43
C ALA A 18 -6.37 21.97 -4.83
N LEU A 19 -5.09 22.01 -5.25
CA LEU A 19 -4.05 21.15 -4.71
C LEU A 19 -3.77 21.37 -3.22
N THR A 20 -3.77 22.63 -2.76
CA THR A 20 -3.53 22.99 -1.36
C THR A 20 -4.72 22.61 -0.49
N TYR A 21 -5.94 22.98 -0.87
CA TYR A 21 -7.14 22.67 -0.09
C TYR A 21 -7.40 21.18 -0.03
N GLY A 22 -7.15 20.42 -1.10
CA GLY A 22 -7.29 18.98 -1.01
C GLY A 22 -6.04 18.24 -0.52
N LEU A 23 -4.90 18.90 -0.29
CA LEU A 23 -3.86 18.37 0.62
C LEU A 23 -4.36 18.47 2.07
N ALA A 24 -4.87 19.63 2.48
CA ALA A 24 -5.44 19.81 3.81
C ALA A 24 -6.65 18.89 4.05
N GLY A 25 -7.56 18.79 3.08
CA GLY A 25 -8.70 17.89 3.13
C GLY A 25 -8.31 16.41 3.17
N ALA A 26 -7.30 16.00 2.38
CA ALA A 26 -6.78 14.63 2.45
C ALA A 26 -6.15 14.33 3.82
N PHE A 27 -5.48 15.30 4.44
CA PHE A 27 -4.92 15.14 5.78
C PHE A 27 -6.02 14.91 6.83
N VAL A 28 -7.08 15.72 6.80
CA VAL A 28 -8.23 15.59 7.71
C VAL A 28 -8.96 14.26 7.49
N PHE A 29 -9.23 13.90 6.24
CA PHE A 29 -9.87 12.64 5.89
C PHE A 29 -9.04 11.44 6.37
N ARG A 30 -7.72 11.48 6.19
CA ARG A 30 -6.80 10.44 6.65
C ARG A 30 -6.78 10.32 8.17
N PHE A 31 -6.89 11.43 8.90
CA PHE A 31 -7.02 11.41 10.36
C PHE A 31 -8.31 10.73 10.84
N ILE A 32 -9.43 11.06 10.18
CA ILE A 32 -10.74 10.45 10.48
C ILE A 32 -10.72 8.96 10.13
N ALA A 33 -10.20 8.61 8.95
CA ALA A 33 -10.06 7.24 8.49
C ALA A 33 -9.13 6.43 9.43
N LEU A 34 -8.03 7.03 9.88
CA LEU A 34 -7.16 6.42 10.89
C LEU A 34 -7.95 6.13 12.17
N ALA A 35 -8.61 7.11 12.76
CA ALA A 35 -9.41 6.91 13.97
C ALA A 35 -10.47 5.79 13.79
N LEU A 36 -11.15 5.76 12.63
CA LEU A 36 -12.13 4.73 12.31
C LEU A 36 -11.49 3.34 12.18
N VAL A 37 -10.38 3.22 11.46
CA VAL A 37 -9.71 1.92 11.27
C VAL A 37 -9.11 1.41 12.58
N THR A 38 -8.49 2.26 13.41
CA THR A 38 -8.01 1.83 14.73
C THR A 38 -9.14 1.31 15.62
N TYR A 39 -10.35 1.85 15.45
CA TYR A 39 -11.54 1.34 16.12
C TYR A 39 -12.00 -0.01 15.52
N LEU A 40 -12.07 -0.12 14.19
CA LEU A 40 -12.52 -1.32 13.49
C LEU A 40 -11.55 -2.51 13.65
N VAL A 41 -10.24 -2.29 13.65
CA VAL A 41 -9.21 -3.34 13.75
C VAL A 41 -9.22 -4.04 15.11
N LYS A 42 -9.86 -3.46 16.14
CA LYS A 42 -10.11 -4.16 17.41
C LYS A 42 -10.97 -5.42 17.21
N TRP A 43 -11.82 -5.42 16.18
CA TRP A 43 -12.76 -6.50 15.90
C TRP A 43 -12.07 -7.55 15.03
N GLN A 44 -11.91 -8.78 15.54
CA GLN A 44 -11.10 -9.82 14.87
C GLN A 44 -11.59 -10.15 13.46
N TRP A 45 -12.91 -10.20 13.23
CA TRP A 45 -13.47 -10.48 11.91
C TRP A 45 -13.10 -9.41 10.86
N VAL A 46 -12.90 -8.16 11.27
CA VAL A 46 -12.44 -7.10 10.35
C VAL A 46 -11.05 -7.42 9.83
N LYS A 47 -10.16 -7.94 10.69
CA LYS A 47 -8.82 -8.37 10.28
C LYS A 47 -8.88 -9.56 9.32
N PHE A 48 -9.75 -10.54 9.58
CA PHE A 48 -9.94 -11.68 8.67
C PHE A 48 -10.49 -11.25 7.30
N VAL A 49 -11.52 -10.40 7.28
CA VAL A 49 -12.10 -9.89 6.04
C VAL A 49 -11.10 -9.02 5.28
N GLY A 50 -10.41 -8.11 5.97
CA GLY A 50 -9.40 -7.23 5.38
C GLY A 50 -8.21 -8.01 4.84
N GLY A 51 -7.61 -8.88 5.65
CA GLY A 51 -6.48 -9.71 5.25
C GLY A 51 -6.85 -10.71 4.14
N GLY A 52 -8.01 -11.35 4.24
CA GLY A 52 -8.52 -12.27 3.21
C GLY A 52 -8.77 -11.55 1.89
N TYR A 53 -9.24 -10.32 1.96
CA TYR A 53 -9.42 -9.47 0.78
C TYR A 53 -8.08 -9.10 0.11
N LEU A 54 -7.04 -8.76 0.88
CA LEU A 54 -5.70 -8.48 0.35
C LEU A 54 -5.09 -9.71 -0.32
N ILE A 55 -5.25 -10.89 0.28
CA ILE A 55 -4.82 -12.17 -0.30
C ILE A 55 -5.58 -12.45 -1.60
N TYR A 56 -6.91 -12.31 -1.60
CA TYR A 56 -7.72 -12.51 -2.81
C TYR A 56 -7.26 -11.59 -3.94
N LEU A 57 -7.07 -10.30 -3.66
CA LEU A 57 -6.66 -9.31 -4.65
C LEU A 57 -5.31 -9.68 -5.29
N SER A 58 -4.32 -9.97 -4.45
CA SER A 58 -2.98 -10.29 -4.90
C SER A 58 -2.89 -11.65 -5.60
N ALA A 59 -3.54 -12.68 -5.06
CA ALA A 59 -3.60 -13.99 -5.70
C ALA A 59 -4.31 -13.94 -7.05
N ASN A 60 -5.43 -13.22 -7.12
CA ASN A 60 -6.17 -13.08 -8.38
C ASN A 60 -5.30 -12.42 -9.46
N HIS A 61 -4.59 -11.35 -9.12
CA HIS A 61 -3.70 -10.67 -10.07
C HIS A 61 -2.52 -11.57 -10.48
N LEU A 62 -1.85 -12.24 -9.53
CA LEU A 62 -0.70 -13.08 -9.81
C LEU A 62 -1.04 -14.34 -10.64
N LEU A 63 -2.25 -14.88 -10.48
CA LEU A 63 -2.67 -16.13 -11.14
C LEU A 63 -3.40 -15.91 -12.46
N PHE A 64 -4.22 -14.86 -12.59
CA PHE A 64 -5.12 -14.68 -13.74
C PHE A 64 -4.68 -13.61 -14.76
N ASN A 65 -3.77 -12.70 -14.42
CA ASN A 65 -3.31 -11.65 -15.34
C ASN A 65 -1.96 -11.99 -16.00
N LYS A 66 -1.97 -12.87 -17.02
CA LYS A 66 -0.76 -13.26 -17.79
C LYS A 66 -0.66 -12.63 -19.19
N LYS A 67 -1.54 -11.70 -19.58
CA LYS A 67 -1.39 -10.91 -20.81
C LYS A 67 -1.64 -9.44 -20.49
N GLY A 68 -0.74 -8.61 -21.00
CA GLY A 68 -0.61 -7.22 -20.64
C GLY A 68 -1.89 -6.43 -20.88
N ASP A 69 -2.06 -5.42 -20.04
CA ASP A 69 -2.53 -4.13 -20.48
C ASP A 69 -1.73 -3.08 -19.71
N GLU A 70 -1.28 -2.12 -20.49
CA GLU A 70 -0.67 -0.88 -20.07
C GLU A 70 -1.66 -0.09 -19.22
N GLU A 71 -1.09 0.68 -18.30
CA GLU A 71 -1.78 1.53 -17.35
C GLU A 71 -2.42 0.79 -16.17
N GLU A 72 -1.95 1.20 -14.98
CA GLU A 72 -2.69 1.27 -13.71
C GLU A 72 -2.35 0.19 -12.66
N GLY A 73 -2.01 0.53 -11.41
CA GLY A 73 -2.59 1.61 -10.62
C GLY A 73 -4.12 1.46 -10.38
N ARG A 74 -4.79 0.53 -11.06
CA ARG A 74 -6.24 0.31 -11.08
C ARG A 74 -6.39 -1.19 -11.03
N VAL A 75 -6.45 -1.64 -9.78
CA VAL A 75 -7.21 -2.80 -9.33
C VAL A 75 -8.28 -3.19 -10.36
N SER A 76 -8.07 -4.35 -10.98
CA SER A 76 -8.75 -4.84 -12.17
C SER A 76 -10.27 -4.79 -12.11
N LYS A 77 -10.87 -4.45 -13.26
CA LYS A 77 -12.28 -4.66 -13.64
C LYS A 77 -12.78 -6.06 -13.28
N GLN A 78 -13.35 -6.20 -12.09
CA GLN A 78 -14.46 -7.11 -11.86
C GLN A 78 -15.49 -6.37 -11.02
N LYS A 79 -16.32 -5.57 -11.71
CA LYS A 79 -17.50 -4.83 -11.19
C LYS A 79 -17.39 -4.28 -9.75
N ARG A 80 -16.24 -3.80 -9.29
CA ARG A 80 -16.17 -2.95 -8.10
C ARG A 80 -16.35 -1.51 -8.53
N GLY A 81 -17.37 -0.85 -7.99
CA GLY A 81 -17.60 0.58 -8.23
C GLY A 81 -16.38 1.39 -7.79
N PHE A 82 -16.12 2.50 -8.48
CA PHE A 82 -15.04 3.46 -8.16
C PHE A 82 -14.88 3.72 -6.65
N TRP A 83 -15.99 3.88 -5.94
CA TRP A 83 -16.03 4.07 -4.48
C TRP A 83 -15.47 2.91 -3.66
N ALA A 84 -15.66 1.66 -4.09
CA ALA A 84 -15.09 0.50 -3.41
C ALA A 84 -13.57 0.43 -3.59
N THR A 85 -13.06 0.83 -4.76
CA THR A 85 -11.62 0.93 -5.03
C THR A 85 -10.98 2.05 -4.23
N VAL A 86 -11.62 3.23 -4.17
CA VAL A 86 -11.16 4.35 -3.34
C VAL A 86 -11.12 3.95 -1.86
N ALA A 87 -12.20 3.33 -1.35
CA ALA A 87 -12.26 2.87 0.03
C ALA A 87 -11.14 1.87 0.36
N LEU A 88 -10.82 0.97 -0.57
CA LEU A 88 -9.73 0.01 -0.39
C LEU A 88 -8.35 0.68 -0.35
N ILE A 89 -8.07 1.59 -1.30
CA ILE A 89 -6.80 2.29 -1.35
C ILE A 89 -6.60 3.09 -0.05
N GLU A 90 -7.65 3.77 0.40
CA GLU A 90 -7.62 4.50 1.67
C GLU A 90 -7.42 3.56 2.86
N LEU A 91 -8.15 2.44 2.92
CA LEU A 91 -8.03 1.45 4.00
C LEU A 91 -6.61 0.88 4.07
N THR A 92 -5.99 0.61 2.92
CA THR A 92 -4.63 0.10 2.82
C THR A 92 -3.61 1.14 3.28
N ASP A 93 -3.77 2.39 2.83
CA ASP A 93 -2.91 3.51 3.22
C ASP A 93 -3.02 3.83 4.73
N VAL A 94 -4.20 3.67 5.31
CA VAL A 94 -4.40 3.75 6.77
C VAL A 94 -3.80 2.57 7.50
N ALA A 95 -3.93 1.34 7.01
CA ALA A 95 -3.31 0.17 7.61
C ALA A 95 -1.77 0.30 7.67
N PHE A 96 -1.15 0.82 6.60
CA PHE A 96 0.28 1.15 6.59
C PHE A 96 0.64 2.31 7.53
N ALA A 97 -0.21 3.33 7.62
CA ALA A 97 -0.01 4.44 8.55
C ALA A 97 -0.08 3.97 10.02
N LEU A 98 -0.96 3.02 10.35
CA LEU A 98 -1.08 2.49 11.70
C LEU A 98 0.18 1.76 12.14
N ASP A 99 0.72 0.88 11.31
CA ASP A 99 1.95 0.12 11.62
C ASP A 99 3.14 1.07 11.83
N SER A 100 3.31 2.04 10.94
CA SER A 100 4.37 3.05 11.05
C SER A 100 4.20 4.00 12.25
N ILE A 101 2.97 4.39 12.60
CA ILE A 101 2.70 5.21 13.78
C ILE A 101 2.91 4.42 15.07
N LEU A 102 2.46 3.16 15.14
CA LEU A 102 2.69 2.30 16.30
C LEU A 102 4.19 2.06 16.54
N ALA A 103 4.95 1.84 15.47
CA ALA A 103 6.42 1.78 15.54
C ALA A 103 7.01 3.11 16.04
N ALA A 104 6.55 4.25 15.55
CA ALA A 104 7.01 5.56 16.00
C ALA A 104 6.69 5.82 17.49
N VAL A 105 5.49 5.47 17.95
CA VAL A 105 5.06 5.59 19.36
C VAL A 105 5.89 4.68 20.27
N ALA A 106 6.25 3.49 19.80
CA ALA A 106 7.13 2.58 20.54
C ALA A 106 8.55 3.16 20.71
N LEU A 107 9.01 3.97 19.76
CA LEU A 107 10.35 4.57 19.76
C LEU A 107 10.41 5.93 20.48
N THR A 108 9.32 6.70 20.48
CA THR A 108 9.31 8.03 21.10
C THR A 108 7.93 8.42 21.63
N GLN A 109 7.91 8.99 22.84
CA GLN A 109 6.71 9.55 23.46
C GLN A 109 6.44 11.01 23.04
N LYS A 110 7.34 11.61 22.25
CA LYS A 110 7.21 13.01 21.82
C LYS A 110 6.17 13.13 20.70
N LEU A 111 4.94 13.50 21.06
CA LEU A 111 3.81 13.64 20.12
C LEU A 111 4.12 14.48 18.88
N TRP A 112 4.87 15.58 19.04
CA TRP A 112 5.24 16.44 17.90
C TRP A 112 6.08 15.72 16.83
N VAL A 113 6.91 14.74 17.23
CA VAL A 113 7.72 13.93 16.29
C VAL A 113 6.81 13.01 15.47
N ILE A 114 5.82 12.39 16.11
CA ILE A 114 4.84 11.52 15.46
C ILE A 114 3.99 12.33 14.47
N TYR A 115 3.50 13.50 14.88
CA TYR A 115 2.73 14.38 13.99
C TYR A 115 3.55 14.87 12.79
N LEU A 116 4.79 15.33 13.01
CA LEU A 116 5.66 15.76 11.91
C LEU A 116 6.00 14.58 10.97
N GLY A 117 6.28 13.39 11.52
CA GLY A 117 6.49 12.19 10.72
C GLY A 117 5.28 11.84 9.85
N GLY A 118 4.07 11.95 10.40
CA GLY A 118 2.82 11.74 9.66
C GLY A 118 2.62 12.75 8.52
N ILE A 119 2.84 14.05 8.78
CA ILE A 119 2.74 15.09 7.75
C ILE A 119 3.80 14.89 6.65
N MET A 120 5.05 14.64 7.03
CA MET A 120 6.12 14.35 6.07
C MET A 120 5.83 13.10 5.26
N GLY A 121 5.27 12.04 5.87
CA GLY A 121 4.89 10.81 5.18
C GLY A 121 3.85 11.04 4.08
N ILE A 122 2.84 11.89 4.33
CA ILE A 122 1.81 12.21 3.34
C ILE A 122 2.39 13.01 2.16
N ILE A 123 3.25 13.99 2.46
CA ILE A 123 3.92 14.79 1.42
C ILE A 123 4.83 13.88 0.58
N LEU A 124 5.63 13.03 1.24
CA LEU A 124 6.53 12.09 0.59
C LEU A 124 5.76 11.12 -0.30
N MET A 125 4.68 10.49 0.18
CA MET A 125 3.85 9.60 -0.63
C MET A 125 3.24 10.31 -1.85
N ARG A 126 2.80 11.57 -1.70
CA ARG A 126 2.27 12.35 -2.82
C ARG A 126 3.31 12.56 -3.92
N VAL A 127 4.55 12.90 -3.55
CA VAL A 127 5.64 13.12 -4.52
C VAL A 127 6.13 11.78 -5.08
N ALA A 128 6.28 10.78 -4.22
CA ALA A 128 6.77 9.45 -4.57
C ALA A 128 5.85 8.73 -5.55
N ALA A 129 4.54 8.93 -5.50
CA ALA A 129 3.61 8.28 -6.43
C ALA A 129 3.94 8.58 -7.91
N GLY A 130 4.33 9.81 -8.23
CA GLY A 130 4.75 10.16 -9.60
C GLY A 130 6.08 9.51 -10.00
N PHE A 131 6.98 9.30 -9.04
CA PHE A 131 8.22 8.56 -9.25
C PHE A 131 7.95 7.05 -9.42
N PHE A 132 7.07 6.47 -8.60
CA PHE A 132 6.68 5.06 -8.67
C PHE A 132 6.07 4.70 -10.02
N ILE A 133 5.23 5.56 -10.60
CA ILE A 133 4.67 5.35 -11.95
C ILE A 133 5.79 5.20 -12.98
N LYS A 134 6.72 6.16 -13.02
CA LYS A 134 7.88 6.09 -13.94
C LYS A 134 8.76 4.87 -13.68
N MET A 135 8.86 4.44 -12.42
CA MET A 135 9.63 3.27 -12.03
C MET A 135 8.96 1.97 -12.48
N LEU A 136 7.63 1.89 -12.44
CA LEU A 136 6.87 0.77 -12.98
C LEU A 136 7.03 0.66 -14.50
N ASP A 137 7.02 1.79 -15.22
CA ASP A 137 7.29 1.83 -16.66
C ASP A 137 8.68 1.28 -16.99
N LYS A 138 9.69 1.63 -16.18
CA LYS A 138 11.08 1.18 -16.37
C LYS A 138 11.33 -0.25 -15.89
N PHE A 139 10.63 -0.69 -14.84
CA PHE A 139 10.76 -2.00 -14.22
C PHE A 139 9.39 -2.65 -14.04
N PRO A 140 8.82 -3.26 -15.10
CA PRO A 140 7.47 -3.85 -15.04
C PRO A 140 7.31 -4.96 -13.99
N ARG A 141 8.42 -5.60 -13.58
CA ARG A 141 8.42 -6.60 -12.51
C ARG A 141 8.07 -6.03 -11.14
N LEU A 142 8.25 -4.73 -10.92
CA LEU A 142 7.90 -4.09 -9.66
C LEU A 142 6.40 -4.14 -9.38
N GLU A 143 5.56 -4.20 -10.41
CA GLU A 143 4.13 -4.40 -10.25
C GLU A 143 3.84 -5.77 -9.61
N GLN A 144 4.41 -6.84 -10.18
CA GLN A 144 4.26 -8.20 -9.65
C GLN A 144 4.81 -8.31 -8.23
N THR A 145 5.95 -7.66 -7.95
CA THR A 145 6.50 -7.56 -6.60
C THR A 145 5.55 -6.84 -5.66
N ALA A 146 4.92 -5.74 -6.05
CA ALA A 146 3.95 -5.05 -5.20
C ALA A 146 2.80 -5.97 -4.80
N TYR A 147 2.25 -6.76 -5.73
CA TYR A 147 1.22 -7.75 -5.41
C TYR A 147 1.73 -8.89 -4.51
N MET A 148 2.98 -9.35 -4.68
CA MET A 148 3.59 -10.32 -3.75
C MET A 148 3.72 -9.76 -2.33
N LEU A 149 4.13 -8.49 -2.18
CA LEU A 149 4.21 -7.83 -0.86
C LEU A 149 2.82 -7.71 -0.23
N VAL A 150 1.80 -7.34 -1.01
CA VAL A 150 0.41 -7.27 -0.53
C VAL A 150 -0.10 -8.64 -0.07
N PHE A 151 0.26 -9.72 -0.77
CA PHE A 151 -0.07 -11.09 -0.36
C PHE A 151 0.55 -11.45 1.00
N ILE A 152 1.83 -11.14 1.18
CA ILE A 152 2.57 -11.36 2.44
C ILE A 152 1.92 -10.59 3.59
N ILE A 153 1.59 -9.31 3.37
CA ILE A 153 0.92 -8.46 4.36
C ILE A 153 -0.47 -8.99 4.71
N GLY A 154 -1.27 -9.37 3.70
CA GLY A 154 -2.60 -9.97 3.93
C GLY A 154 -2.52 -11.24 4.77
N THR A 155 -1.52 -12.08 4.50
CA THR A 155 -1.24 -13.30 5.27
C THR A 155 -0.85 -12.97 6.71
N LYS A 156 0.06 -12.01 6.93
CA LYS A 156 0.45 -11.53 8.27
C LYS A 156 -0.78 -11.08 9.07
N VAL A 157 -1.65 -10.26 8.49
CA VAL A 157 -2.85 -9.72 9.16
C VAL A 157 -3.81 -10.84 9.61
N ILE A 158 -4.02 -11.87 8.78
CA ILE A 158 -4.84 -13.03 9.16
C ILE A 158 -4.18 -13.85 10.27
N LEU A 159 -2.87 -14.10 10.17
CA LEU A 159 -2.13 -14.87 11.17
C LEU A 159 -2.16 -14.19 12.54
N GLU A 160 -1.99 -12.87 12.57
CA GLU A 160 -2.14 -12.07 13.81
C GLU A 160 -3.58 -12.08 14.34
N ALA A 161 -4.58 -12.06 13.46
CA ALA A 161 -5.99 -12.16 13.86
C ALA A 161 -6.37 -13.55 14.41
N SER A 162 -5.65 -14.59 13.98
CA SER A 162 -5.91 -15.98 14.38
C SER A 162 -5.35 -16.31 15.76
N LYS A 163 -4.68 -15.36 16.43
CA LYS A 163 -4.04 -15.53 17.75
C LYS A 163 -3.18 -16.80 17.83
N LEU A 164 -2.53 -17.18 16.73
CA LEU A 164 -1.75 -18.42 16.58
C LEU A 164 -0.44 -18.42 17.40
N GLY A 165 -0.25 -17.46 18.31
CA GLY A 165 0.97 -17.29 19.12
C GLY A 165 2.19 -16.85 18.31
N LEU A 166 2.03 -16.55 17.02
CA LEU A 166 3.11 -16.04 16.18
C LEU A 166 3.30 -14.54 16.46
N ASP A 167 4.37 -14.22 17.18
CA ASP A 167 4.80 -12.85 17.38
C ASP A 167 5.58 -12.39 16.14
N PHE A 168 5.09 -11.38 15.43
CA PHE A 168 5.77 -10.76 14.28
C PHE A 168 6.44 -9.43 14.64
N HIS A 169 6.43 -9.05 15.92
CA HIS A 169 6.96 -7.78 16.42
C HIS A 169 8.22 -8.00 17.28
N SER A 170 8.34 -9.14 17.93
CA SER A 170 9.53 -9.49 18.70
C SER A 170 10.68 -9.94 17.81
N VAL A 171 11.82 -9.27 17.93
CA VAL A 171 13.09 -9.61 17.23
C VAL A 171 13.58 -11.02 17.59
N SER A 172 13.15 -11.56 18.74
CA SER A 172 13.48 -12.91 19.20
C SER A 172 12.65 -14.00 18.53
N SER A 173 11.58 -13.64 17.81
CA SER A 173 10.73 -14.61 17.14
C SER A 173 11.33 -15.02 15.78
N PRO A 174 11.29 -16.33 15.42
CA PRO A 174 11.64 -16.76 14.07
C PRO A 174 10.70 -16.17 13.00
N ALA A 175 9.45 -15.92 13.36
CA ALA A 175 8.43 -15.38 12.47
C ALA A 175 8.77 -13.95 11.98
N PHE A 176 9.34 -13.11 12.85
CA PHE A 176 9.85 -11.78 12.48
C PHE A 176 10.90 -11.89 11.37
N TRP A 177 11.93 -12.70 11.56
CA TRP A 177 13.02 -12.84 10.59
C TRP A 177 12.56 -13.46 9.26
N VAL A 178 11.69 -14.47 9.32
CA VAL A 178 11.10 -15.07 8.12
C VAL A 178 10.29 -14.05 7.33
N PHE A 179 9.47 -13.24 8.00
CA PHE A 179 8.68 -12.18 7.36
C PHE A 179 9.58 -11.15 6.65
N TRP A 180 10.59 -10.62 7.34
CA TRP A 180 11.49 -9.62 6.76
C TRP A 180 12.37 -10.19 5.64
N ALA A 181 12.84 -11.43 5.77
CA ALA A 181 13.58 -12.11 4.72
C ALA A 181 12.73 -12.31 3.45
N LEU A 182 11.47 -12.76 3.59
CA LEU A 182 10.55 -12.90 2.47
C LEU A 182 10.30 -11.57 1.75
N MET A 183 10.05 -10.51 2.51
CA MET A 183 9.87 -9.15 1.96
C MET A 183 11.10 -8.71 1.16
N LEU A 184 12.30 -8.93 1.70
CA LEU A 184 13.55 -8.56 1.05
C LEU A 184 13.78 -9.36 -0.24
N VAL A 185 13.50 -10.67 -0.23
CA VAL A 185 13.59 -11.53 -1.42
C VAL A 185 12.64 -11.06 -2.53
N CYS A 186 11.39 -10.70 -2.19
CA CYS A 186 10.43 -10.16 -3.15
C CYS A 186 10.89 -8.84 -3.77
N ILE A 187 11.51 -7.96 -2.97
CA ILE A 187 12.06 -6.69 -3.45
C ILE A 187 13.23 -6.94 -4.40
N ILE A 188 14.17 -7.83 -4.04
CA ILE A 188 15.28 -8.20 -4.93
C ILE A 188 14.75 -8.75 -6.24
N TYR A 189 13.77 -9.67 -6.20
CA TYR A 189 13.14 -10.21 -7.39
C TYR A 189 12.56 -9.13 -8.32
N GLY A 190 11.91 -8.12 -7.73
CA GLY A 190 11.30 -7.02 -8.47
C GLY A 190 12.30 -6.10 -9.16
N VAL A 191 13.45 -5.86 -8.52
CA VAL A 191 14.50 -4.97 -9.03
C VAL A 191 15.42 -5.68 -10.03
N LEU A 192 15.52 -7.01 -9.99
CA LEU A 192 16.33 -7.76 -10.94
C LEU A 192 15.87 -7.50 -12.39
N PRO A 193 16.76 -7.07 -13.29
CA PRO A 193 16.42 -6.86 -14.69
C PRO A 193 15.97 -8.18 -15.33
N LYS A 194 14.99 -8.11 -16.23
CA LYS A 194 14.54 -9.26 -17.00
C LYS A 194 15.67 -9.63 -17.95
N GLY A 195 16.46 -10.63 -17.58
CA GLY A 195 17.44 -11.23 -18.47
C GLY A 195 16.72 -11.56 -19.76
N GLU A 196 17.05 -10.84 -20.83
CA GLU A 196 16.50 -11.08 -22.15
C GLU A 196 16.84 -12.52 -22.50
N LYS A 197 15.83 -13.40 -22.46
CA LYS A 197 15.95 -14.65 -23.20
C LYS A 197 15.95 -14.24 -24.67
N LYS A 198 17.15 -14.01 -25.22
CA LYS A 198 17.39 -14.09 -26.65
C LYS A 198 17.02 -15.50 -27.08
N LEU A 199 15.75 -15.69 -27.39
CA LEU A 199 15.28 -16.71 -28.31
C LEU A 199 15.75 -16.27 -29.70
N THR A 200 17.04 -16.42 -29.97
CA THR A 200 17.51 -16.52 -31.36
C THR A 200 17.12 -17.90 -31.85
N ALA A 201 15.95 -17.94 -32.48
CA ALA A 201 15.60 -18.96 -33.44
C ALA A 201 16.57 -18.87 -34.62
N LYS A 202 17.35 -19.92 -34.86
CA LYS A 202 17.50 -20.55 -36.17
C LYS A 202 18.24 -21.88 -36.02
#